data_AF-A0A4Q3A990-F1
#
_entry.id   AF-A0A4Q3A990-F1
#
_cell.length_a   1.000
_cell.length_b   1.000
_cell.length_c   1.000
_cell.angle_alpha   90.00
_cell.angle_beta   90.00
_cell.angle_gamma   90.00
#
_symmetry.space_group_name_H-M   'P 1'
#
loop_
_entity.id
_entity.type
_entity.pdbx_description
1 polymer ?
#
loop_
_entity_poly.entity_id
_entity_poly.type
_entity_poly.pdbx_seq_one_letter_code
_entity_poly.pdbx_strand_id
1 'polypeptide(L)' 'MNDPSTIRRLYGRAKGHKLRAGQQALVDDGLPQVAVPADGPIDAMRLFGDDRPLEVEIGFGA' A
#
# COMPACT_ATOMS: atom_id res chain seq x y z
N MET A 1 -2.96 3.17 25.01
CA MET A 1 -3.42 2.13 24.07
C MET A 1 -3.80 2.85 22.79
N ASN A 2 -2.88 2.91 21.81
CA ASN A 2 -3.06 3.66 20.56
C ASN A 2 -3.66 2.74 19.50
N ASP A 3 -4.98 2.67 19.46
CA ASP A 3 -5.70 2.01 18.36
C ASP A 3 -5.66 2.92 17.11
N PRO A 4 -5.07 2.47 15.99
CA PRO A 4 -5.01 3.22 14.73
C PRO A 4 -6.39 3.66 14.20
N SER A 5 -7.46 2.93 14.52
CA SER A 5 -8.84 3.27 14.14
C SER A 5 -9.34 4.57 14.77
N THR A 6 -8.75 4.98 15.90
CA THR A 6 -9.20 6.14 16.69
C THR A 6 -8.50 7.44 16.29
N ILE A 7 -7.29 7.38 15.71
CA ILE A 7 -6.42 8.55 15.54
C ILE A 7 -6.42 9.19 14.14
N ARG A 8 -7.25 8.71 13.18
CA ARG A 8 -7.36 9.23 11.80
C ARG A 8 -6.01 9.63 11.18
N ARG A 9 -4.99 8.81 11.39
CA ARG A 9 -3.64 9.13 10.94
C ARG A 9 -3.57 8.88 9.45
N LEU A 10 -3.42 9.96 8.68
CA LEU A 10 -3.16 9.87 7.25
C LEU A 10 -1.74 9.28 7.10
N TYR A 11 -1.64 8.07 6.56
CA TYR A 11 -0.37 7.46 6.21
C TYR A 11 -0.02 7.84 4.77
N GLY A 12 1.13 8.46 4.56
CA GLY A 12 1.55 8.98 3.25
C GLY A 12 2.32 10.30 3.36
N ARG A 13 2.84 10.80 2.23
CA ARG A 13 3.58 12.07 2.18
C ARG A 13 2.60 13.25 2.24
N ALA A 14 2.43 13.87 3.42
CA ALA A 14 1.61 15.08 3.59
C ALA A 14 2.26 16.35 3.00
N LYS A 15 3.60 16.42 3.04
CA LYS A 15 4.45 17.43 2.37
C LYS A 15 5.80 16.78 2.07
N GLY A 16 6.30 16.92 0.84
CA GLY A 16 7.62 16.43 0.48
C GLY A 16 8.10 17.02 -0.84
N HIS A 17 9.42 17.07 -1.03
CA HIS A 17 10.02 17.47 -2.31
C HIS A 17 9.45 16.63 -3.47
N LYS A 18 9.39 17.24 -4.65
CA LYS A 18 9.02 16.57 -5.90
C LYS A 18 9.80 15.26 -6.02
N LEU A 19 9.10 14.20 -6.43
CA LEU A 19 9.71 12.91 -6.68
C LEU A 19 10.82 13.04 -7.74
N ARG A 20 11.92 12.35 -7.52
CA ARG A 20 12.94 12.18 -8.56
C ARG A 20 12.35 11.38 -9.72
N ALA A 21 12.88 11.54 -10.93
CA ALA A 21 12.34 10.89 -12.13
C ALA A 21 12.12 9.38 -11.95
N GLY A 22 13.08 8.65 -11.36
CA GLY A 22 12.92 7.22 -11.09
C GLY A 22 11.83 6.90 -10.07
N GLN A 23 11.63 7.75 -9.06
CA GLN A 23 10.53 7.57 -8.10
C GLN A 23 9.18 7.84 -8.75
N GLN A 24 9.11 8.82 -9.65
CA GLN A 24 7.90 9.09 -10.42
C GLN A 24 7.57 7.91 -11.34
N ALA A 25 8.55 7.35 -12.05
CA ALA A 25 8.36 6.16 -12.88
C ALA A 25 7.87 4.94 -12.07
N LEU A 26 8.37 4.75 -10.85
CA LEU A 26 7.84 3.68 -9.97
C LEU A 26 6.37 3.90 -9.60
N VAL A 27 5.94 5.15 -9.41
CA VAL A 27 4.54 5.47 -9.12
C VAL A 27 3.66 5.30 -10.35
N ASP A 28 4.12 5.78 -11.50
CA ASP A 28 3.31 5.80 -12.72
C ASP A 28 3.25 4.42 -13.39
N ASP A 29 4.38 3.72 -13.43
CA ASP A 29 4.51 2.47 -14.19
C ASP A 29 4.55 1.24 -13.29
N GLY A 30 5.20 1.33 -12.14
CA GLY A 30 5.42 0.21 -11.23
C GLY A 30 4.21 -0.09 -10.33
N LEU A 31 3.69 0.93 -9.66
CA LEU A 31 2.59 0.79 -8.70
C LEU A 31 1.35 0.12 -9.31
N PRO A 32 0.89 0.46 -10.53
CA PRO A 32 -0.28 -0.21 -11.12
C PRO A 32 -0.12 -1.72 -11.29
N GLN A 33 1.12 -2.22 -11.44
CA GLN A 33 1.39 -3.65 -11.64
C GLN A 33 1.34 -4.45 -10.34
N VAL A 34 1.56 -3.80 -9.20
CA VAL A 34 1.56 -4.41 -7.86
C VAL A 34 0.41 -3.91 -6.99
N ALA A 35 -0.49 -3.11 -7.56
CA ALA A 35 -1.62 -2.54 -6.85
C ALA A 35 -2.58 -3.65 -6.42
N VAL A 36 -2.99 -3.59 -5.16
CA VAL A 36 -4.07 -4.44 -4.64
C VAL A 36 -5.42 -3.92 -5.16
N PRO A 37 -6.45 -4.78 -5.30
CA PRO A 37 -7.78 -4.34 -5.68
C PRO A 37 -8.31 -3.24 -4.76
N ALA A 38 -8.89 -2.18 -5.34
CA ALA A 38 -9.41 -1.04 -4.59
C ALA A 38 -10.60 -1.41 -3.70
N ASP A 39 -11.38 -2.42 -4.11
CA ASP A 39 -12.61 -2.82 -3.46
C ASP A 39 -12.73 -4.34 -3.29
N GLY A 40 -13.51 -4.71 -2.29
CA GLY A 40 -13.80 -6.09 -1.93
C GLY A 40 -12.76 -6.70 -0.98
N PRO A 41 -12.86 -8.01 -0.72
CA PRO A 41 -11.93 -8.70 0.17
C PRO A 41 -10.52 -8.75 -0.41
N ILE A 42 -9.55 -8.68 0.50
CA ILE A 42 -8.13 -8.95 0.25
C ILE A 42 -7.90 -10.41 0.64
N ASP A 43 -7.80 -11.29 -0.34
CA ASP A 43 -7.60 -12.72 -0.14
C ASP A 43 -6.47 -13.27 -1.04
N ALA A 44 -5.89 -14.40 -0.63
CA ALA A 44 -4.70 -14.97 -1.24
C ALA A 44 -4.94 -15.39 -2.70
N MET A 45 -6.10 -15.99 -2.97
CA MET A 45 -6.48 -16.44 -4.30
C MET A 45 -6.58 -15.27 -5.27
N ARG A 46 -7.18 -14.15 -4.85
CA ARG A 46 -7.34 -12.95 -5.69
C ARG A 46 -6.03 -12.20 -5.90
N LEU A 47 -5.16 -12.16 -4.90
CA LEU A 47 -3.88 -11.45 -4.98
C LEU A 47 -2.78 -12.26 -5.68
N PHE A 48 -2.73 -13.57 -5.45
CA PHE A 48 -1.60 -14.41 -5.83
C PHE A 48 -1.96 -15.63 -6.68
N GLY A 49 -3.26 -15.95 -6.83
CA GLY A 49 -3.75 -17.06 -7.66
C GLY A 49 -3.73 -18.43 -7.00
N ASP A 50 -3.40 -18.51 -5.70
CA ASP A 50 -3.37 -19.74 -4.92
C ASP A 50 -3.63 -19.47 -3.42
N ASP A 51 -3.80 -20.54 -2.65
CA ASP A 51 -3.95 -20.45 -1.19
C ASP A 51 -2.58 -20.34 -0.50
N ARG A 52 -2.42 -19.31 0.33
CA ARG A 52 -1.21 -19.06 1.11
C ARG A 52 -1.49 -18.17 2.33
N PRO A 53 -0.70 -18.26 3.41
CA PRO A 53 -0.79 -17.33 4.53
C PRO A 53 -0.56 -15.89 4.08
N LEU A 54 -1.32 -14.96 4.65
CA LEU A 54 -1.18 -13.53 4.40
C LEU A 54 -0.72 -12.81 5.67
N GLU A 55 0.28 -11.95 5.51
CA GLU A 55 0.73 -11.03 6.54
C GLU A 55 0.44 -9.60 6.09
N VAL A 56 -0.13 -8.78 6.98
CA VAL A 56 -0.48 -7.39 6.70
C VAL A 56 0.32 -6.48 7.62
N GLU A 57 1.16 -5.65 7.04
CA GLU A 57 1.91 -4.63 7.76
C GLU A 57 1.27 -3.25 7.56
N ILE A 58 0.78 -2.66 8.65
CA ILE A 58 0.20 -1.31 8.63
C ILE A 58 1.31 -0.30 8.94
N GLY A 59 1.53 0.62 8.01
CA GLY A 59 2.54 1.67 8.17
C GLY A 59 3.97 1.23 7.86
N PHE A 60 4.14 0.27 6.94
CA PHE A 60 5.43 -0.28 6.48
C PHE A 60 6.40 0.73 5.81
N GLY A 61 6.12 2.02 5.89
CA GLY A 61 6.95 3.08 5.29
C GLY A 61 8.37 3.10 5.84
N ALA A 62 9.24 3.85 5.16
CA ALA A 62 10.64 4.08 5.53
C ALA A 62 10.83 5.27 6.47
#